data_AF-A0A382EQQ1-F1
#
_entry.id   AF-A0A382EQQ1-F1
#
_cell.length_a   1.000
_cell.length_b   1.000
_cell.length_c   1.000
_cell.angle_alpha   90.00
_cell.angle_beta   90.00
_cell.angle_gamma   90.00
#
_symmetry.space_group_name_H-M   'P 1'
#
loop_
_entity.id
_entity.type
_entity.pdbx_description
1 polymer ?
#
loop_
_entity_poly.entity_id
_entity_poly.type
_entity_poly.pdbx_seq_one_letter_code
_entity_poly.pdbx_strand_id
1 'polypeptide(L)'
;MFDYLIKGGTVIDGTGAPAREADVAVLDGRIAAIGALDGEATTVLDATGLMVCPGFIDPHCHYDAQICWDPALTSSSLHGVTTIIMGNCGFSLAPVGNEADALYISAMLAGVEGMPLESLAQGVPWDWLTFAEYLDRFEGHIGVNMGCLVGHNALRRTVMGEDAVGAEADEAQL
;
A
#
# COMPACT_ATOMS: atom_id res chain seq x y z
N MET A 1 24.55 16.90 12.59
CA MET A 1 23.88 15.85 13.39
C MET A 1 22.82 15.24 12.49
N PHE A 2 22.80 13.91 12.37
CA PHE A 2 21.78 13.18 11.59
C PHE A 2 20.59 12.79 12.46
N ASP A 3 19.47 12.42 11.86
CA ASP A 3 18.34 11.85 12.61
C ASP A 3 18.63 10.39 12.96
N TYR A 4 19.04 9.62 11.94
CA TYR A 4 19.45 8.22 12.07
C TYR A 4 20.82 7.99 11.45
N LEU A 5 21.61 7.14 12.09
CA LEU A 5 22.83 6.58 11.54
C LEU A 5 22.83 5.06 11.72
N ILE A 6 22.74 4.33 10.62
CA ILE A 6 22.80 2.86 10.57
C ILE A 6 24.25 2.48 10.31
N LYS A 7 24.90 1.77 11.24
CA LYS A 7 26.35 1.51 11.22
C LYS A 7 26.72 0.05 10.97
N GLY A 8 27.81 -0.16 10.25
CA GLY A 8 28.47 -1.46 10.11
C GLY A 8 27.67 -2.50 9.31
N GLY A 9 26.72 -2.04 8.50
CA GLY A 9 25.87 -2.93 7.70
C GLY A 9 26.46 -3.27 6.34
N THR A 10 25.99 -4.40 5.79
CA THR A 10 26.22 -4.73 4.39
C THR A 10 25.12 -4.08 3.54
N VAL A 11 25.45 -3.01 2.80
CA VAL A 11 24.50 -2.26 1.98
C VAL A 11 24.25 -2.97 0.64
N ILE A 12 22.97 -3.18 0.33
CA ILE A 12 22.45 -3.63 -0.97
C ILE A 12 21.53 -2.52 -1.49
N ASP A 13 22.00 -1.70 -2.41
CA ASP A 13 21.34 -0.45 -2.80
C ASP A 13 20.19 -0.58 -3.82
N GLY A 14 19.90 -1.81 -4.27
CA GLY A 14 18.83 -2.09 -5.24
C GLY A 14 19.21 -1.84 -6.70
N THR A 15 20.42 -1.36 -7.01
CA THR A 15 20.86 -1.10 -8.39
C THR A 15 21.30 -2.37 -9.14
N GLY A 16 21.45 -3.49 -8.42
CA GLY A 16 22.04 -4.72 -8.94
C GLY A 16 23.56 -4.78 -8.81
N ALA A 17 24.21 -3.71 -8.29
CA ALA A 17 25.63 -3.75 -7.94
C ALA A 17 25.90 -4.75 -6.79
N PRO A 18 27.15 -5.27 -6.67
CA PRO A 18 27.54 -6.11 -5.55
C PRO A 18 27.35 -5.40 -4.20
N ALA A 19 26.95 -6.17 -3.18
CA ALA A 19 26.82 -5.69 -1.82
C ALA A 19 28.17 -5.18 -1.27
N ARG A 20 28.13 -4.16 -0.41
CA ARG A 20 29.34 -3.56 0.19
C ARG A 20 29.11 -3.11 1.62
N GLU A 21 30.15 -3.20 2.44
CA GLU A 21 30.12 -2.62 3.79
C GLU A 21 30.02 -1.10 3.73
N ALA A 22 29.03 -0.54 4.44
CA ALA A 22 28.88 0.89 4.62
C ALA A 22 27.86 1.24 5.71
N ASP A 23 28.00 2.46 6.22
CA ASP A 23 27.01 3.13 7.04
C ASP A 23 26.02 3.89 6.14
N VAL A 24 24.80 4.11 6.65
CA VAL A 24 23.75 4.92 6.01
C VAL A 24 23.25 5.97 6.98
N ALA A 25 23.31 7.24 6.58
CA ALA A 25 22.79 8.36 7.37
C ALA A 25 21.48 8.90 6.79
N VAL A 26 20.53 9.21 7.67
CA VAL A 26 19.24 9.82 7.32
C VAL A 26 19.12 11.18 8.00
N LEU A 27 18.70 12.18 7.22
CA LEU A 27 18.40 13.53 7.68
C LEU A 27 17.14 14.04 6.98
N ASP A 28 16.21 14.59 7.75
CA ASP A 28 14.94 15.16 7.26
C ASP A 28 14.17 14.18 6.36
N GLY A 29 14.12 12.91 6.77
CA GLY A 29 13.43 11.83 6.07
C GLY A 29 14.10 11.38 4.77
N ARG A 30 15.33 11.82 4.47
CA ARG A 30 16.07 11.46 3.26
C ARG A 30 17.41 10.83 3.59
N ILE A 31 17.87 9.93 2.71
CA ILE A 31 19.24 9.41 2.77
C ILE A 31 20.20 10.57 2.47
N ALA A 32 20.99 10.96 3.47
CA ALA A 32 21.91 12.08 3.39
C ALA A 32 23.30 11.65 2.88
N ALA A 33 23.74 10.45 3.27
CA ALA A 33 25.04 9.90 2.87
C ALA A 33 25.06 8.37 2.99
N ILE A 34 25.93 7.72 2.19
CA ILE A 34 26.24 6.28 2.29
C ILE A 34 27.75 6.11 2.14
N GLY A 35 28.41 5.44 3.08
CA GLY A 35 29.87 5.23 3.05
C GLY A 35 30.44 4.88 4.42
N ALA A 36 31.74 5.06 4.62
CA ALA A 36 32.29 5.09 5.97
C ALA A 36 31.96 6.45 6.58
N LEU A 37 31.11 6.49 7.61
CA LEU A 37 30.57 7.73 8.15
C LEU A 37 30.99 7.95 9.60
N ASP A 38 31.59 9.11 9.82
CA ASP A 38 31.82 9.70 11.14
C ASP A 38 30.76 10.78 11.39
N GLY A 39 30.22 10.84 12.60
CA GLY A 39 29.25 11.87 12.96
C GLY A 39 28.30 11.46 14.09
N GLU A 40 27.65 12.47 14.66
CA GLU A 40 26.61 12.30 15.67
C GLU A 40 25.23 12.18 15.00
N ALA A 41 24.40 11.29 15.53
CA ALA A 41 23.00 11.15 15.15
C ALA A 41 22.12 11.10 16.41
N THR A 42 20.86 11.53 16.28
CA THR A 42 19.87 11.38 17.35
C THR A 42 19.67 9.92 17.71
N THR A 43 19.62 9.04 16.70
CA THR A 43 19.53 7.59 16.87
C THR A 43 20.64 6.90 16.09
N VAL A 44 21.39 6.00 16.75
CA VAL A 44 22.38 5.14 16.11
C VAL A 44 21.89 3.70 16.17
N LEU A 45 21.88 3.03 15.01
CA LEU A 45 21.47 1.63 14.85
C LEU A 45 22.69 0.79 14.47
N ASP A 46 22.99 -0.26 15.22
CA ASP A 46 24.05 -1.21 14.88
C ASP A 46 23.49 -2.29 13.94
N ALA A 47 23.99 -2.30 12.70
CA ALA A 47 23.63 -3.25 11.66
C ALA A 47 24.76 -4.25 11.38
N THR A 48 25.70 -4.43 12.30
CA THR A 48 26.81 -5.39 12.15
C THR A 48 26.29 -6.81 11.86
N GLY A 49 26.70 -7.38 10.74
CA GLY A 49 26.25 -8.71 10.28
C GLY A 49 24.83 -8.73 9.73
N LEU A 50 24.20 -7.57 9.54
CA LEU A 50 22.87 -7.41 8.94
C LEU A 50 22.99 -6.73 7.57
N MET A 51 21.94 -6.90 6.76
CA MET A 51 21.79 -6.22 5.48
C MET A 51 21.01 -4.93 5.64
N VAL A 52 21.46 -3.88 4.95
CA VAL A 52 20.74 -2.61 4.83
C VAL A 52 20.34 -2.45 3.38
N CYS A 53 19.05 -2.43 3.11
CA CYS A 53 18.50 -2.36 1.76
C CYS A 53 17.36 -1.33 1.67
N PRO A 54 17.01 -0.85 0.46
CA PRO A 54 15.77 -0.12 0.26
C PRO A 54 14.59 -0.93 0.81
N GLY A 55 13.63 -0.23 1.44
CA GLY A 55 12.39 -0.87 1.83
C GLY A 55 11.68 -1.48 0.61
N PHE A 56 11.06 -2.63 0.81
CA PHE A 56 10.45 -3.34 -0.31
C PHE A 56 9.21 -2.61 -0.82
N ILE A 57 9.00 -2.71 -2.12
CA ILE A 57 7.81 -2.23 -2.81
C ILE A 57 6.99 -3.46 -3.15
N ASP A 58 5.78 -3.54 -2.62
CA ASP A 58 4.79 -4.53 -3.01
C ASP A 58 3.96 -3.97 -4.16
N PRO A 59 4.21 -4.39 -5.42
CA PRO A 59 3.54 -3.82 -6.57
C PRO A 59 2.14 -4.38 -6.76
N HIS A 60 1.74 -5.41 -6.00
CA HIS A 60 0.53 -6.16 -6.27
C HIS A 60 -0.08 -6.73 -4.99
N CYS A 61 -0.88 -5.89 -4.33
CA CYS A 61 -1.58 -6.27 -3.11
C CYS A 61 -3.06 -5.86 -3.15
N HIS A 62 -3.82 -6.46 -2.23
CA HIS A 62 -5.24 -6.22 -1.99
C HIS A 62 -5.51 -5.73 -0.56
N TYR A 63 -4.68 -4.79 -0.09
CA TYR A 63 -4.83 -4.16 1.24
C TYR A 63 -5.93 -3.10 1.29
N ASP A 64 -6.68 -2.92 0.19
CA ASP A 64 -7.65 -1.85 0.00
C ASP A 64 -8.69 -1.77 1.13
N ALA A 65 -9.12 -2.93 1.62
CA ALA A 65 -9.97 -3.04 2.80
C ALA A 65 -9.13 -3.02 4.10
N GLN A 66 -8.07 -3.83 4.19
CA GLN A 66 -7.31 -4.04 5.42
C GLN A 66 -6.75 -2.76 6.03
N ILE A 67 -6.31 -1.81 5.19
CA ILE A 67 -5.76 -0.53 5.63
C ILE A 67 -6.75 0.28 6.49
N CYS A 68 -8.05 0.00 6.40
CA CYS A 68 -9.08 0.65 7.21
C CYS A 68 -9.04 0.29 8.71
N TRP A 69 -8.54 -0.91 9.07
CA TRP A 69 -8.44 -1.36 10.47
C TRP A 69 -7.00 -1.63 10.92
N ASP A 70 -6.06 -1.80 9.99
CA ASP A 70 -4.63 -1.87 10.27
C ASP A 70 -3.87 -0.85 9.40
N PRO A 71 -3.83 0.44 9.81
CA PRO A 71 -3.15 1.48 9.05
C PRO A 71 -1.62 1.29 8.94
N ALA A 72 -1.04 0.44 9.81
CA ALA A 72 0.37 0.10 9.75
C ALA A 72 0.66 -1.05 8.75
N LEU A 73 -0.37 -1.71 8.23
CA LEU A 73 -0.30 -2.86 7.34
C LEU A 73 0.74 -3.87 7.83
N THR A 74 0.58 -4.31 9.08
CA THR A 74 1.55 -5.14 9.81
C THR A 74 1.85 -6.46 9.12
N SER A 75 0.92 -6.99 8.33
CA SER A 75 1.15 -8.17 7.48
C SER A 75 2.23 -7.97 6.41
N SER A 76 2.50 -6.72 6.00
CA SER A 76 3.52 -6.36 5.02
C SER A 76 4.68 -5.60 5.65
N SER A 77 4.43 -4.60 6.50
CA SER A 77 5.47 -3.75 7.06
C SER A 77 6.43 -4.52 7.97
N LEU A 78 5.95 -5.53 8.70
CA LEU A 78 6.82 -6.41 9.50
C LEU A 78 7.72 -7.33 8.65
N HIS A 79 7.47 -7.42 7.34
CA HIS A 79 8.30 -8.14 6.37
C HIS A 79 9.16 -7.20 5.52
N GLY A 80 9.29 -5.92 5.91
CA GLY A 80 10.16 -4.95 5.26
C GLY A 80 9.54 -4.18 4.10
N VAL A 81 8.23 -4.35 3.84
CA VAL A 81 7.51 -3.54 2.85
C VAL A 81 7.32 -2.13 3.38
N THR A 82 7.70 -1.14 2.57
CA THR A 82 7.56 0.29 2.90
C THR A 82 6.67 1.04 1.92
N THR A 83 6.35 0.42 0.79
CA THR A 83 5.46 0.98 -0.23
C THR A 83 4.58 -0.12 -0.79
N ILE A 84 3.29 0.17 -0.91
CA ILE A 84 2.30 -0.74 -1.50
C ILE A 84 1.64 -0.10 -2.72
N ILE A 85 1.29 -0.92 -3.71
CA ILE A 85 0.43 -0.56 -4.83
C ILE A 85 -0.84 -1.41 -4.75
N MET A 86 -1.97 -0.76 -4.49
CA MET A 86 -3.31 -1.36 -4.40
C MET A 86 -4.14 -1.09 -5.66
N GLY A 87 -5.40 -1.52 -5.68
CA GLY A 87 -6.27 -1.33 -6.84
C GLY A 87 -6.08 -2.37 -7.95
N ASN A 88 -5.48 -3.52 -7.61
CA ASN A 88 -5.08 -4.54 -8.56
C ASN A 88 -6.25 -5.39 -9.07
N CYS A 89 -6.03 -6.14 -10.15
CA CYS A 89 -7.00 -7.12 -10.68
C CYS A 89 -8.36 -6.53 -11.09
N GLY A 90 -8.44 -5.20 -11.28
CA GLY A 90 -9.70 -4.49 -11.51
C GLY A 90 -10.51 -4.22 -10.24
N PHE A 91 -9.97 -4.53 -9.06
CA PHE A 91 -10.59 -4.31 -7.76
C PHE A 91 -10.12 -3.00 -7.14
N SER A 92 -11.04 -2.28 -6.53
CA SER A 92 -10.77 -1.17 -5.62
C SER A 92 -12.02 -0.95 -4.77
N LEU A 93 -11.89 -0.33 -3.59
CA LEU A 93 -13.04 0.03 -2.74
C LEU A 93 -13.70 1.35 -3.15
N ALA A 94 -13.12 2.05 -4.11
CA ALA A 94 -13.65 3.28 -4.65
C ALA A 94 -13.44 3.35 -6.18
N PRO A 95 -14.29 4.07 -6.92
CA PRO A 95 -15.51 4.72 -6.43
C PRO A 95 -16.60 3.72 -6.06
N VAL A 96 -17.59 4.18 -5.28
CA VAL A 96 -18.77 3.41 -4.89
C VAL A 96 -20.00 4.33 -4.98
N GLY A 97 -20.95 3.99 -5.84
CA GLY A 97 -22.06 4.90 -6.16
C GLY A 97 -23.12 5.02 -5.06
N ASN A 98 -23.32 3.96 -4.28
CA ASN A 98 -24.29 3.87 -3.18
C ASN A 98 -24.00 2.63 -2.31
N GLU A 99 -24.81 2.44 -1.26
CA GLU A 99 -24.68 1.30 -0.33
C GLU A 99 -24.81 -0.07 -1.01
N ALA A 100 -25.65 -0.22 -2.04
CA ALA A 100 -25.77 -1.49 -2.76
C ALA A 100 -24.50 -1.83 -3.55
N ASP A 101 -23.79 -0.83 -4.06
CA ASP A 101 -22.49 -1.01 -4.71
C ASP A 101 -21.41 -1.41 -3.70
N ALA A 102 -21.43 -0.84 -2.49
CA ALA A 102 -20.52 -1.22 -1.40
C ALA A 102 -20.71 -2.70 -1.00
N LEU A 103 -21.96 -3.15 -0.91
CA LEU A 103 -22.28 -4.56 -0.66
C LEU A 103 -21.79 -5.47 -1.79
N TYR A 104 -21.98 -5.05 -3.04
CA TYR A 104 -21.47 -5.79 -4.21
C TYR A 104 -19.93 -5.92 -4.16
N ILE A 105 -19.21 -4.82 -3.93
CA ILE A 105 -17.74 -4.83 -3.85
C ILE A 105 -17.27 -5.69 -2.67
N SER A 106 -17.96 -5.62 -1.52
CA SER A 106 -17.67 -6.48 -0.35
C SER A 106 -17.82 -7.97 -0.68
N ALA A 107 -18.91 -8.35 -1.36
CA ALA A 107 -19.12 -9.73 -1.80
C ALA A 107 -18.05 -10.18 -2.80
N MET A 108 -17.61 -9.29 -3.68
CA MET A 108 -16.55 -9.54 -4.64
C MET A 108 -15.20 -9.82 -3.94
N LEU A 109 -14.82 -8.99 -2.96
CA LEU A 109 -13.61 -9.19 -2.15
C LEU A 109 -13.68 -10.50 -1.35
N ALA A 110 -14.84 -10.83 -0.79
CA ALA A 110 -15.01 -12.10 -0.09
C ALA A 110 -14.82 -13.30 -1.03
N GLY A 111 -15.30 -13.20 -2.27
CA GLY A 111 -15.17 -14.26 -3.27
C GLY A 111 -13.76 -14.42 -3.84
N VAL A 112 -13.05 -13.31 -4.09
CA VAL A 112 -11.74 -13.33 -4.77
C VAL A 112 -10.57 -13.36 -3.79
N GLU A 113 -10.61 -12.52 -2.76
CA GLU A 113 -9.53 -12.40 -1.76
C GLU A 113 -9.76 -13.27 -0.52
N GLY A 114 -10.89 -13.99 -0.46
CA GLY A 114 -11.23 -14.87 0.68
C GLY A 114 -11.47 -14.11 1.99
N MET A 115 -11.71 -12.79 1.92
CA MET A 115 -11.94 -11.96 3.10
C MET A 115 -13.34 -12.25 3.69
N PRO A 116 -13.46 -12.61 4.98
CA PRO A 116 -14.77 -12.85 5.57
C PRO A 116 -15.66 -11.61 5.48
N LEU A 117 -16.91 -11.78 5.04
CA LEU A 117 -17.88 -10.68 4.93
C LEU A 117 -18.11 -9.97 6.28
N GLU A 118 -18.07 -10.71 7.39
CA GLU A 118 -18.18 -10.13 8.73
C GLU A 118 -17.01 -9.17 9.03
N SER A 119 -15.79 -9.54 8.68
CA SER A 119 -14.62 -8.67 8.83
C SER A 119 -14.73 -7.42 7.96
N LEU A 120 -15.19 -7.57 6.72
CA LEU A 120 -15.41 -6.44 5.82
C LEU A 120 -16.49 -5.48 6.35
N ALA A 121 -17.60 -6.01 6.85
CA ALA A 121 -18.70 -5.22 7.40
C ALA A 121 -18.31 -4.44 8.67
N GLN A 122 -17.37 -4.97 9.47
CA GLN A 122 -16.87 -4.30 10.67
C GLN A 122 -15.71 -3.36 10.38
N GLY A 123 -14.83 -3.74 9.45
CA GLY A 123 -13.55 -3.06 9.21
C GLY A 123 -13.59 -1.99 8.12
N VAL A 124 -14.56 -2.06 7.19
CA VAL A 124 -14.69 -1.11 6.09
C VAL A 124 -15.89 -0.19 6.36
N PRO A 125 -15.68 1.11 6.59
CA PRO A 125 -16.75 2.02 7.02
C PRO A 125 -17.63 2.53 5.88
N TRP A 126 -17.16 2.45 4.62
CA TRP A 126 -17.89 2.89 3.43
C TRP A 126 -18.40 4.34 3.51
N ASP A 127 -17.62 5.24 4.14
CA ASP A 127 -17.94 6.65 4.33
C ASP A 127 -17.41 7.56 3.21
N TRP A 128 -17.19 6.99 2.02
CA TRP A 128 -16.77 7.67 0.79
C TRP A 128 -17.65 7.25 -0.38
N LEU A 129 -17.71 8.09 -1.42
CA LEU A 129 -18.33 7.77 -2.70
C LEU A 129 -17.30 7.85 -3.84
N THR A 130 -16.41 8.83 -3.77
CA THR A 130 -15.40 9.10 -4.79
C THR A 130 -14.05 8.46 -4.44
N PHE A 131 -13.22 8.28 -5.46
CA PHE A 131 -11.84 7.83 -5.25
C PHE A 131 -11.02 8.84 -4.45
N ALA A 132 -11.27 10.15 -4.62
CA ALA A 132 -10.58 11.19 -3.87
C ALA A 132 -10.89 11.11 -2.37
N GLU A 133 -12.18 10.99 -2.00
CA GLU A 133 -12.59 10.82 -0.60
C GLU A 133 -11.98 9.56 0.04
N TYR A 134 -11.86 8.47 -0.73
CA TYR A 134 -11.17 7.27 -0.27
C TYR A 134 -9.68 7.53 0.00
N LEU A 135 -8.97 8.24 -0.89
CA LEU A 135 -7.56 8.57 -0.68
C LEU A 135 -7.35 9.53 0.51
N ASP A 136 -8.21 10.53 0.65
CA ASP A 136 -8.14 11.53 1.73
C ASP A 136 -8.22 10.89 3.11
N ARG A 137 -8.85 9.73 3.24
CA ARG A 137 -8.93 8.95 4.49
C ARG A 137 -7.57 8.54 5.03
N PHE A 138 -6.59 8.33 4.16
CA PHE A 138 -5.30 7.74 4.52
C PHE A 138 -4.16 8.75 4.64
N GLU A 139 -4.38 9.97 4.17
CA GLU A 139 -3.38 11.04 4.20
C GLU A 139 -2.91 11.31 5.64
N GLY A 140 -1.61 11.10 5.90
CA GLY A 140 -1.01 11.30 7.22
C GLY A 140 -1.39 10.27 8.30
N HIS A 141 -2.10 9.18 7.95
CA HIS A 141 -2.62 8.21 8.91
C HIS A 141 -2.08 6.79 8.74
N ILE A 142 -1.22 6.55 7.75
CA ILE A 142 -0.73 5.22 7.39
C ILE A 142 0.77 5.04 7.67
N GLY A 143 1.18 3.81 7.93
CA GLY A 143 2.56 3.45 8.31
C GLY A 143 3.50 3.15 7.14
N VAL A 144 2.97 3.05 5.92
CA VAL A 144 3.73 2.80 4.68
C VAL A 144 3.31 3.79 3.60
N ASN A 145 4.13 3.96 2.57
CA ASN A 145 3.71 4.71 1.39
C ASN A 145 2.62 3.93 0.64
N MET A 146 1.67 4.64 0.08
CA MET A 146 0.55 4.05 -0.65
C MET A 146 0.43 4.66 -2.05
N GLY A 147 0.41 3.79 -3.06
CA GLY A 147 -0.11 4.10 -4.39
C GLY A 147 -1.34 3.26 -4.68
N CYS A 148 -2.27 3.79 -5.47
CA CYS A 148 -3.50 3.09 -5.82
C CYS A 148 -3.79 3.19 -7.31
N LEU A 149 -4.13 2.05 -7.91
CA LEU A 149 -4.83 1.98 -9.18
C LEU A 149 -6.34 2.14 -8.93
N VAL A 150 -7.09 2.54 -9.95
CA VAL A 150 -8.55 2.52 -9.90
C VAL A 150 -9.06 1.23 -10.54
N GLY A 151 -9.87 0.49 -9.80
CA GLY A 151 -10.40 -0.80 -10.21
C GLY A 151 -11.50 -0.67 -11.27
N HIS A 152 -11.32 -1.38 -12.38
CA HIS A 152 -12.32 -1.45 -13.45
C HIS A 152 -13.69 -1.96 -12.98
N ASN A 153 -13.74 -2.91 -12.03
CA ASN A 153 -14.97 -3.47 -11.51
C ASN A 153 -15.76 -2.42 -10.72
N ALA A 154 -15.08 -1.62 -9.89
CA ALA A 154 -15.68 -0.51 -9.15
C ALA A 154 -16.22 0.57 -10.09
N LEU A 155 -15.45 0.91 -11.14
CA LEU A 155 -15.89 1.85 -12.18
C LEU A 155 -17.13 1.34 -12.92
N ARG A 156 -17.10 0.10 -13.43
CA ARG A 156 -18.24 -0.48 -14.14
C ARG A 156 -19.46 -0.57 -13.26
N ARG A 157 -19.30 -1.01 -12.00
CA ARG A 157 -20.43 -1.09 -11.06
C ARG A 157 -21.04 0.28 -10.80
N THR A 158 -20.21 1.29 -10.56
CA THR A 158 -20.68 2.66 -10.28
C THR A 158 -21.42 3.27 -11.48
N VAL A 159 -20.97 3.01 -12.71
CA VAL A 159 -21.57 3.59 -13.93
C VAL A 159 -22.76 2.79 -14.44
N MET A 160 -22.65 1.46 -14.47
CA MET A 160 -23.63 0.56 -15.10
C MET A 160 -24.60 -0.06 -14.09
N GLY A 161 -24.34 0.02 -12.79
CA GLY A 161 -25.16 -0.62 -11.77
C GLY A 161 -25.21 -2.14 -11.93
N GLU A 162 -26.42 -2.70 -12.00
CA GLU A 162 -26.64 -4.14 -12.18
C GLU A 162 -26.17 -4.67 -13.54
N ASP A 163 -26.17 -3.83 -14.57
CA ASP A 163 -25.71 -4.19 -15.93
C ASP A 163 -24.18 -4.36 -16.02
N ALA A 164 -23.46 -4.10 -14.93
CA ALA A 164 -22.01 -4.30 -14.86
C ALA A 164 -21.58 -5.77 -15.03
N VAL A 165 -22.50 -6.73 -14.83
CA VAL A 165 -22.22 -8.17 -14.90
C VAL A 165 -23.36 -8.90 -15.61
N GLY A 166 -23.02 -9.92 -16.41
CA GLY A 166 -23.98 -10.94 -16.86
C GLY A 166 -24.70 -10.66 -18.19
N ALA A 167 -24.66 -9.42 -18.69
CA ALA A 167 -25.14 -9.08 -20.03
C ALA A 167 -23.98 -8.99 -21.04
N GLU A 168 -24.23 -9.42 -22.28
CA GLU A 168 -23.36 -9.10 -23.41
C GLU A 168 -23.58 -7.63 -23.79
N ALA A 169 -22.50 -6.92 -24.13
CA ALA A 169 -22.60 -5.51 -24.50
C ALA A 169 -23.41 -5.37 -25.81
N ASP A 170 -24.41 -4.48 -25.80
CA ASP A 170 -25.12 -4.13 -27.03
C ASP A 170 -24.35 -3.07 -27.86
N GLU A 171 -24.82 -2.81 -29.09
CA GLU A 171 -24.19 -1.80 -29.97
C GLU A 171 -24.16 -0.38 -29.38
N ALA A 172 -25.02 -0.05 -28.41
CA ALA A 172 -25.01 1.26 -27.76
C ALA A 172 -23.99 1.35 -26.61
N GLN A 173 -23.52 0.19 -26.11
CA GLN A 173 -22.54 0.07 -25.04
C GLN A 173 -21.09 -0.16 -25.55
N LEU A 174 -20.91 -0.40 -26.85
CA LEU A 174 -19.61 -0.52 -27.54
C LEU A 174 -19.10 0.83 -28.07
#